data_AF-A0A662KQ58-F1
#
_entry.id   AF-A0A662KQ58-F1
#
_cell.length_a   1.000
_cell.length_b   1.000
_cell.length_c   1.000
_cell.angle_alpha   90.00
_cell.angle_beta   90.00
_cell.angle_gamma   90.00
#
_symmetry.space_group_name_H-M   'P 1'
#
loop_
_entity.id
_entity.type
_entity.pdbx_description
1 polymer ?
#
loop_
_entity_poly.entity_id
_entity_poly.type
_entity_poly.pdbx_seq_one_letter_code
_entity_poly.pdbx_strand_id
1 'polypeptide(L)'
;MRVGVISGHTIGSFTDNAQEIDVETPYGSVTLWYSKKNSREVFFVNRHGKNADDPPHMINYRAIIHALKVGGVDSVLSIGTVGSLNPSIKAGDFVIPHDFIDFTKSRNYTFYDNKRVHVDMSNPLCPSLRRSMVTACRELSQKCHEKGIYLATEG
;
A
#
# COMPACT_ATOMS: atom_id res chain seq x y z
N MET A 1 -14.97 8.88 -4.87
CA MET A 1 -13.58 8.41 -4.78
C MET A 1 -13.46 7.52 -3.56
N ARG A 2 -13.21 6.25 -3.84
CA ARG A 2 -12.94 5.20 -2.84
C ARG A 2 -11.44 5.06 -2.67
N VAL A 3 -10.98 4.98 -1.42
CA VAL A 3 -9.55 4.92 -1.09
C VAL A 3 -9.22 3.56 -0.49
N GLY A 4 -8.23 2.88 -1.05
CA GLY A 4 -7.62 1.69 -0.49
C GLY A 4 -6.45 2.07 0.42
N VAL A 5 -6.33 1.43 1.57
CA VAL A 5 -5.19 1.58 2.49
C VAL A 5 -4.59 0.20 2.74
N ILE A 6 -3.34 0.02 2.32
CA ILE A 6 -2.57 -1.21 2.56
C ILE A 6 -1.56 -0.94 3.67
N SER A 7 -1.56 -1.73 4.74
CA SER A 7 -0.61 -1.55 5.85
C SER A 7 -0.01 -2.88 6.30
N GLY A 8 1.22 -2.84 6.81
CA GLY A 8 1.86 -3.97 7.50
C GLY A 8 1.33 -4.25 8.90
N HIS A 9 0.69 -3.26 9.52
CA HIS A 9 0.11 -3.39 10.86
C HIS A 9 -1.36 -3.03 10.81
N THR A 10 -2.16 -3.69 11.65
CA THR A 10 -3.56 -3.32 11.87
C THR A 10 -3.60 -1.94 12.53
N ILE A 11 -4.41 -1.04 11.96
CA ILE A 11 -4.58 0.32 12.46
C ILE A 11 -6.04 0.44 12.90
N GLY A 12 -6.27 0.49 14.21
CA GLY A 12 -7.62 0.50 14.81
C GLY A 12 -8.54 1.55 14.19
N SER A 13 -8.03 2.75 13.87
CA SER A 13 -8.84 3.78 13.24
C SER A 13 -9.46 3.35 11.90
N PHE A 14 -8.95 2.34 11.20
CA PHE A 14 -9.55 1.81 9.97
C PHE A 14 -10.35 0.52 10.16
N THR A 15 -10.12 -0.22 11.26
CA THR A 15 -10.73 -1.54 11.50
C THR A 15 -11.81 -1.51 12.59
N ASP A 16 -11.74 -0.58 13.53
CA ASP A 16 -12.67 -0.46 14.65
C ASP A 16 -14.05 -0.05 14.12
N ASN A 17 -15.06 -0.89 14.35
CA ASN A 17 -16.42 -0.75 13.80
C ASN A 17 -16.49 -0.72 12.26
N ALA A 18 -15.45 -1.20 11.58
CA ALA A 18 -15.48 -1.39 10.14
C ALA A 18 -16.28 -2.65 9.79
N GLN A 19 -16.92 -2.63 8.63
CA GLN A 19 -17.52 -3.83 8.07
C GLN A 19 -16.41 -4.69 7.47
N GLU A 20 -16.29 -5.92 7.95
CA GLU A 20 -15.42 -6.91 7.34
C GLU A 20 -16.07 -7.49 6.07
N ILE A 21 -15.29 -7.57 4.99
CA ILE A 21 -15.73 -8.06 3.68
C ILE A 21 -14.67 -9.02 3.16
N ASP A 22 -15.01 -10.31 3.08
CA ASP A 22 -14.17 -11.30 2.40
C ASP A 22 -14.42 -11.24 0.89
N VAL A 23 -13.33 -11.07 0.15
CA VAL A 23 -13.36 -10.96 -1.31
C VAL A 23 -12.60 -12.12 -1.92
N GLU A 24 -13.32 -12.95 -2.65
CA GLU A 24 -12.73 -13.99 -3.49
C GLU A 24 -12.12 -13.38 -4.75
N THR A 25 -10.86 -13.71 -5.03
CA THR A 25 -10.18 -13.31 -6.27
C THR A 25 -9.63 -14.55 -6.97
N PRO A 26 -9.35 -14.48 -8.29
CA PRO A 26 -8.68 -15.57 -9.00
C PRO A 26 -7.31 -15.96 -8.42
N TYR A 27 -6.75 -15.15 -7.52
CA TYR A 27 -5.44 -15.36 -6.92
C TYR A 27 -5.51 -15.82 -5.45
N GLY A 28 -6.70 -15.84 -4.84
CA GLY A 28 -6.92 -16.16 -3.42
C GLY A 28 -7.85 -15.17 -2.72
N SER A 29 -8.30 -15.54 -1.53
CA SER A 29 -9.21 -14.75 -0.70
C SER A 29 -8.48 -13.61 0.02
N VAL A 30 -9.14 -12.46 0.17
CA VAL A 30 -8.63 -11.29 0.90
C VAL A 30 -9.73 -10.70 1.75
N THR A 31 -9.45 -10.46 3.03
CA THR A 31 -10.32 -9.70 3.93
C THR A 31 -10.05 -8.20 3.78
N LEU A 32 -11.09 -7.43 3.46
CA LEU A 32 -11.10 -5.97 3.46
C LEU A 32 -11.92 -5.45 4.64
N TRP A 33 -11.45 -4.38 5.27
CA TRP A 33 -12.24 -3.63 6.25
C TRP A 33 -12.76 -2.36 5.59
N TYR A 34 -14.07 -2.34 5.36
CA TYR A 34 -14.77 -1.19 4.82
C TYR A 34 -15.21 -0.26 5.95
N SER A 35 -14.83 1.01 5.85
CA SER A 35 -15.31 2.06 6.75
C SER A 35 -15.57 3.35 5.99
N LYS A 36 -16.38 4.22 6.59
CA LYS A 36 -16.60 5.58 6.09
C LYS A 36 -15.86 6.57 6.98
N LYS A 37 -14.98 7.38 6.39
CA LYS A 37 -14.27 8.47 7.06
C LYS A 37 -14.73 9.79 6.45
N ASN A 38 -15.49 10.56 7.22
CA ASN A 38 -16.19 11.75 6.74
C ASN A 38 -17.07 11.40 5.51
N SER A 39 -16.81 12.02 4.37
CA SER A 39 -17.49 11.74 3.10
C SER A 39 -16.78 10.70 2.22
N ARG A 40 -15.71 10.06 2.70
CA ARG A 40 -14.91 9.10 1.93
C ARG A 40 -15.16 7.66 2.38
N GLU A 41 -15.33 6.79 1.40
CA GLU A 41 -15.31 5.35 1.58
C GLU A 41 -13.86 4.86 1.59
N VAL A 42 -13.48 4.10 2.62
CA VAL A 42 -12.13 3.58 2.82
C VAL A 42 -12.17 2.06 2.92
N PHE A 43 -11.28 1.40 2.18
CA PHE A 43 -11.07 -0.05 2.20
C PHE A 43 -9.67 -0.31 2.72
N PHE A 44 -9.57 -0.78 3.96
CA PHE A 44 -8.30 -1.14 4.58
C PHE A 44 -8.00 -2.63 4.35
N VAL A 45 -6.72 -2.95 4.20
CA VAL A 45 -6.21 -4.32 4.13
C VAL A 45 -4.88 -4.40 4.87
N ASN A 46 -4.77 -5.38 5.77
CA ASN A 46 -3.48 -5.76 6.33
C ASN A 46 -2.77 -6.67 5.32
N ARG A 47 -1.60 -6.25 4.83
CA ARG A 47 -0.85 -6.99 3.81
C ARG A 47 -0.30 -8.32 4.31
N HIS A 48 -0.20 -8.51 5.63
CA HIS A 48 0.23 -9.77 6.24
C HIS A 48 -0.95 -10.70 6.57
N GLY A 49 -2.09 -10.48 5.92
CA GLY A 49 -3.31 -11.24 6.14
C GLY A 49 -4.09 -10.78 7.39
N LYS A 50 -5.23 -11.42 7.63
CA LYS A 50 -6.15 -11.04 8.71
C LYS A 50 -5.52 -11.16 10.10
N ASN A 51 -4.73 -12.20 10.30
CA ASN A 51 -4.04 -12.46 11.57
C ASN A 51 -2.66 -11.78 11.66
N ALA A 52 -2.22 -11.08 10.60
CA ALA A 52 -0.92 -10.42 10.50
C ALA A 52 0.30 -11.35 10.57
N ASP A 53 0.17 -12.58 10.08
CA ASP A 53 1.18 -13.65 10.20
C ASP A 53 1.93 -13.94 8.89
N ASP A 54 1.44 -13.48 7.73
CA ASP A 54 2.06 -13.82 6.45
C ASP A 54 3.45 -13.15 6.32
N PRO A 55 4.54 -13.88 6.06
CA PRO A 55 5.84 -13.25 5.89
C PRO A 55 5.91 -12.45 4.58
N PRO A 56 6.80 -11.42 4.47
CA PRO A 56 6.85 -10.52 3.31
C PRO A 56 6.91 -11.19 1.93
N HIS A 57 7.60 -12.33 1.81
CA HIS A 57 7.77 -13.09 0.58
C HIS A 57 6.53 -13.95 0.20
N MET A 58 5.60 -14.15 1.14
CA MET A 58 4.35 -14.90 0.91
C MET A 58 3.13 -14.00 0.71
N ILE A 59 3.30 -12.67 0.84
CA ILE A 59 2.20 -11.72 0.64
C ILE A 59 1.63 -11.87 -0.78
N ASN A 60 0.33 -12.10 -0.87
CA ASN A 60 -0.38 -12.24 -2.14
C ASN A 60 -0.81 -10.89 -2.71
N TYR A 61 0.16 -10.12 -3.23
CA TYR A 61 -0.09 -8.79 -3.79
C TYR A 61 -1.13 -8.77 -4.92
N ARG A 62 -1.19 -9.84 -5.74
CA ARG A 62 -2.19 -9.96 -6.82
C ARG A 62 -3.60 -10.03 -6.25
N ALA A 63 -3.82 -10.87 -5.25
CA ALA A 63 -5.13 -10.97 -4.59
C ALA A 63 -5.52 -9.64 -3.94
N ILE A 64 -4.59 -8.99 -3.21
CA ILE A 64 -4.86 -7.71 -2.53
C ILE A 64 -5.28 -6.62 -3.53
N ILE A 65 -4.48 -6.39 -4.58
CA ILE A 65 -4.77 -5.35 -5.56
C ILE A 65 -6.04 -5.68 -6.36
N HIS A 66 -6.28 -6.95 -6.68
CA HIS A 66 -7.52 -7.38 -7.34
C HIS A 66 -8.75 -7.15 -6.47
N ALA A 67 -8.69 -7.50 -5.17
CA ALA A 67 -9.78 -7.30 -4.22
C ALA A 67 -10.15 -5.81 -4.09
N LEU A 68 -9.15 -4.93 -3.95
CA LEU A 68 -9.36 -3.48 -3.94
C LEU A 68 -9.98 -3.00 -5.26
N LYS A 69 -9.54 -3.52 -6.41
CA LYS A 69 -10.08 -3.17 -7.72
C LYS A 69 -11.57 -3.55 -7.85
N VAL A 70 -11.95 -4.76 -7.43
CA VAL A 70 -13.34 -5.22 -7.43
C VAL A 70 -14.19 -4.45 -6.41
N GLY A 71 -13.61 -4.03 -5.28
CA GLY A 71 -14.23 -3.10 -4.33
C GLY A 71 -14.48 -1.69 -4.88
N GLY A 72 -14.04 -1.41 -6.12
CA GLY A 72 -14.20 -0.10 -6.76
C GLY A 72 -13.26 0.97 -6.22
N VAL A 73 -12.13 0.57 -5.64
CA VAL A 73 -11.10 1.52 -5.17
C VAL A 73 -10.47 2.26 -6.35
N ASP A 74 -10.40 3.58 -6.26
CA ASP A 74 -9.84 4.47 -7.27
C ASP A 74 -8.38 4.82 -7.01
N SER A 75 -7.94 4.74 -5.75
CA SER A 75 -6.63 5.20 -5.30
C SER A 75 -6.18 4.38 -4.11
N VAL A 76 -4.91 3.95 -4.11
CA VAL A 76 -4.33 3.13 -3.05
C VAL A 76 -3.21 3.90 -2.38
N LEU A 77 -3.27 3.96 -1.05
CA LEU A 77 -2.18 4.41 -0.18
C LEU A 77 -1.57 3.18 0.48
N SER A 78 -0.25 3.09 0.51
CA SER A 78 0.45 2.02 1.22
C SER A 78 1.32 2.59 2.32
N ILE A 79 1.25 1.96 3.50
CA ILE A 79 2.00 2.31 4.69
C ILE A 79 2.98 1.16 4.97
N GLY A 80 4.26 1.51 5.08
CA GLY A 80 5.32 0.56 5.39
C GLY A 80 6.28 1.13 6.43
N THR A 81 6.69 0.28 7.37
CA THR A 81 7.81 0.56 8.29
C THR A 81 9.09 0.11 7.60
N VAL A 82 10.12 0.97 7.60
CA VAL A 82 11.38 0.73 6.89
C VAL A 82 12.58 1.22 7.71
N GLY A 83 13.75 0.67 7.41
CA GLY A 83 15.03 1.22 7.88
C GLY A 83 15.52 2.34 6.96
N SER A 84 16.25 3.31 7.53
CA SER A 84 16.90 4.36 6.75
C SER A 84 18.32 3.95 6.34
N LEU A 85 18.65 4.13 5.06
CA LEU A 85 20.03 4.08 4.54
C LEU A 85 20.68 5.46 4.47
N ASN A 86 19.92 6.53 4.75
CA ASN A 86 20.41 7.90 4.76
C ASN A 86 20.43 8.42 6.21
N PRO A 87 21.60 8.73 6.79
CA PRO A 87 21.70 9.26 8.15
C PRO A 87 20.88 10.53 8.43
N SER A 88 20.49 11.31 7.41
CA SER A 88 19.65 12.50 7.59
C SER A 88 18.17 12.18 7.83
N ILE A 89 17.72 10.98 7.45
CA ILE A 89 16.35 10.50 7.68
C ILE A 89 16.34 9.73 9.00
N LYS A 90 15.67 10.28 10.01
CA LYS A 90 15.66 9.75 11.38
C LYS A 90 14.45 8.85 11.61
N ALA A 91 14.54 7.99 12.63
CA ALA A 91 13.38 7.21 13.08
C ALA A 91 12.21 8.15 13.43
N GLY A 92 11.01 7.82 12.96
CA GLY A 92 9.81 8.65 13.10
C GLY A 92 9.61 9.70 12.01
N ASP A 93 10.62 9.97 11.17
CA ASP A 93 10.41 10.77 9.96
C ASP A 93 9.56 9.97 8.94
N PHE A 94 8.67 10.66 8.24
CA PHE A 94 7.98 10.08 7.08
C PHE A 94 8.78 10.31 5.80
N VAL A 95 8.66 9.41 4.84
CA VAL A 95 9.17 9.60 3.48
C VAL A 95 8.04 9.36 2.51
N ILE A 96 7.83 10.29 1.57
CA ILE A 96 6.91 10.11 0.44
C ILE A 96 7.75 9.72 -0.78
N PRO A 97 8.00 8.42 -1.01
CA PRO A 97 8.91 7.98 -2.06
C PRO A 97 8.42 8.46 -3.42
N HIS A 98 9.36 8.69 -4.34
CA HIS A 98 9.06 9.02 -5.75
C HIS A 98 9.49 7.92 -6.71
N ASP A 99 10.30 6.98 -6.21
CA ASP A 99 10.87 5.91 -7.00
C ASP A 99 11.21 4.72 -6.08
N PHE A 100 11.57 3.59 -6.66
CA PHE A 100 12.01 2.41 -5.94
C PHE A 100 13.09 1.62 -6.69
N ILE A 101 13.83 0.81 -5.95
CA ILE A 101 14.72 -0.23 -6.48
C ILE A 101 14.21 -1.55 -5.94
N ASP A 102 14.00 -2.51 -6.84
CA ASP A 102 13.45 -3.81 -6.48
C ASP A 102 14.52 -4.91 -6.55
N PHE A 103 14.87 -5.45 -5.39
CA PHE A 103 15.73 -6.62 -5.23
C PHE A 103 14.95 -7.90 -4.90
N THR A 104 13.63 -7.87 -4.92
CA THR A 104 12.80 -9.06 -4.73
C THR A 104 13.00 -10.03 -5.90
N LYS A 105 12.67 -11.31 -5.68
CA LYS A 105 13.01 -12.45 -6.54
C LYS A 105 11.88 -13.46 -6.67
N SER A 106 11.09 -13.70 -5.63
CA SER A 106 10.09 -14.79 -5.62
C SER A 106 8.65 -14.34 -5.81
N ARG A 107 8.42 -13.04 -6.03
CA ARG A 107 7.07 -12.45 -6.06
C ARG A 107 6.47 -12.49 -7.46
N ASN A 108 5.15 -12.66 -7.52
CA ASN A 108 4.40 -12.52 -8.77
C ASN A 108 4.13 -11.03 -9.03
N TYR A 109 4.82 -10.43 -10.01
CA TYR A 109 4.76 -8.99 -10.30
C TYR A 109 3.61 -8.55 -11.22
N THR A 110 2.96 -9.49 -11.91
CA THR A 110 2.01 -9.17 -12.98
C THR A 110 0.72 -9.99 -12.86
N PHE A 111 -0.36 -9.44 -13.40
CA PHE A 111 -1.63 -10.14 -13.62
C PHE A 111 -1.67 -10.90 -14.95
N TYR A 112 -0.61 -10.79 -15.76
CA TYR A 112 -0.59 -11.26 -17.13
C TYR A 112 0.36 -12.45 -17.28
N ASP A 113 -0.16 -13.64 -16.97
CA ASP A 113 0.63 -14.88 -17.05
C ASP A 113 0.71 -15.41 -18.51
N ASN A 114 -0.31 -15.11 -19.34
CA ASN A 114 -0.46 -15.67 -20.67
C ASN A 114 -0.38 -14.63 -21.80
N LYS A 115 0.00 -13.38 -21.50
CA LYS A 115 0.16 -12.33 -22.52
C LYS A 115 1.27 -11.35 -22.17
N ARG A 116 1.92 -10.82 -23.20
CA ARG A 116 2.97 -9.81 -23.06
C ARG A 116 2.33 -8.44 -22.80
N VAL A 117 2.68 -7.83 -21.67
CA VAL A 117 2.32 -6.46 -21.31
C VAL A 117 3.54 -5.77 -20.72
N HIS A 118 3.81 -4.55 -21.16
CA HIS A 118 4.87 -3.70 -20.61
C HIS A 118 4.23 -2.48 -19.96
N VAL A 119 4.42 -2.36 -18.65
CA VAL A 119 3.97 -1.19 -17.88
C VAL A 119 5.14 -0.21 -17.80
N ASP A 120 4.88 1.05 -18.12
CA ASP A 120 5.87 2.11 -17.91
C ASP A 120 6.05 2.36 -16.41
N MET A 121 7.30 2.31 -15.96
CA MET A 121 7.69 2.53 -14.57
C MET A 121 8.57 3.78 -14.44
N SER A 122 8.59 4.66 -15.45
CA SER A 122 9.30 5.94 -15.39
C SER A 122 8.78 6.85 -14.27
N ASN A 123 7.49 6.72 -13.93
CA ASN A 123 6.87 7.39 -12.79
C ASN A 123 5.98 6.39 -12.03
N PRO A 124 6.58 5.52 -11.20
CA PRO A 124 5.87 4.36 -10.65
C PRO A 124 4.85 4.72 -9.56
N LEU A 125 4.90 5.96 -9.05
CA LEU A 125 4.06 6.44 -7.96
C LEU A 125 3.23 7.65 -8.42
N CYS A 126 1.92 7.59 -8.17
CA CYS A 126 0.95 8.58 -8.64
C CYS A 126 1.30 10.01 -8.18
N PRO A 127 1.63 10.95 -9.09
CA PRO A 127 2.08 12.29 -8.71
C PRO A 127 1.05 13.10 -7.92
N SER A 128 -0.25 12.93 -8.21
CA SER A 128 -1.32 13.64 -7.48
C SER A 128 -1.45 13.14 -6.06
N LEU A 129 -1.45 11.82 -5.83
CA LEU A 129 -1.49 11.25 -4.47
C LEU A 129 -0.27 11.63 -3.65
N ARG A 130 0.93 11.64 -4.27
CA ARG A 130 2.15 12.11 -3.62
C ARG A 130 2.03 13.55 -3.14
N ARG A 131 1.54 14.46 -4.00
CA ARG A 131 1.30 15.87 -3.62
C ARG A 131 0.30 15.96 -2.46
N SER A 132 -0.80 15.21 -2.50
CA SER A 132 -1.77 15.19 -1.41
C SER A 132 -1.17 14.74 -0.08
N MET A 133 -0.30 13.71 -0.08
CA MET A 133 0.39 13.26 1.13
C MET A 133 1.38 14.31 1.66
N VAL A 134 2.15 14.95 0.78
CA VAL A 134 3.06 16.04 1.17
C VAL A 134 2.29 17.20 1.80
N THR A 135 1.18 17.62 1.18
CA THR A 135 0.31 18.67 1.75
C THR A 135 -0.21 18.26 3.12
N ALA A 136 -0.71 17.04 3.28
CA ALA A 136 -1.20 16.54 4.56
C ALA A 136 -0.12 16.54 5.65
N CYS A 137 1.11 16.13 5.33
CA CYS A 137 2.22 16.21 6.28
C CYS A 137 2.50 17.65 6.73
N ARG A 138 2.47 18.63 5.80
CA ARG A 138 2.66 20.04 6.13
C ARG A 138 1.55 20.59 7.02
N GLU A 139 0.28 20.29 6.70
CA GLU A 139 -0.89 20.72 7.48
C GLU A 139 -0.86 20.13 8.90
N LEU A 140 -0.36 18.91 9.06
CA LEU A 140 -0.22 18.23 10.36
C LEU A 140 1.07 18.61 11.10
N SER A 141 1.90 19.49 10.55
CA SER A 141 3.26 19.77 11.06
C SER A 141 4.10 18.50 11.28
N GLN A 142 3.83 17.46 10.49
CA GLN A 142 4.55 16.20 10.52
C GLN A 142 5.80 16.30 9.66
N LYS A 143 6.97 16.05 10.24
CA LYS A 143 8.22 16.01 9.50
C LYS A 143 8.17 14.89 8.46
N CYS A 144 8.36 15.27 7.19
CA CYS A 144 8.38 14.35 6.07
C CYS A 144 9.45 14.74 5.04
N HIS A 145 10.00 13.74 4.37
CA HIS A 145 10.89 13.88 3.22
C HIS A 145 10.07 13.70 1.95
N GLU A 146 9.95 14.76 1.15
CA GLU A 146 9.06 14.77 -0.04
C GLU A 146 9.58 13.94 -1.21
N LYS A 147 10.81 13.43 -1.11
CA LYS A 147 11.42 12.51 -2.06
C LYS A 147 12.27 11.49 -1.31
N GLY A 148 12.30 10.29 -1.86
CA GLY A 148 13.15 9.19 -1.45
C GLY A 148 13.02 8.06 -2.47
N ILE A 149 14.03 7.20 -2.53
CA ILE A 149 14.02 5.97 -3.31
C ILE A 149 13.84 4.82 -2.32
N TYR A 150 12.78 4.04 -2.48
CA TYR A 150 12.52 2.89 -1.62
C TYR A 150 13.25 1.66 -2.16
N LEU A 151 14.08 1.01 -1.35
CA LEU A 151 14.73 -0.24 -1.73
C LEU A 151 13.93 -1.41 -1.12
N ALA A 152 13.36 -2.26 -1.97
CA ALA A 152 12.62 -3.45 -1.56
C ALA A 152 13.52 -4.69 -1.60
N THR A 153 13.67 -5.38 -0.46
CA THR A 153 14.30 -6.70 -0.34
C THR A 153 13.24 -7.80 -0.22
N GLU A 154 13.65 -9.06 -0.39
CA GLU A 154 12.74 -10.20 -0.32
C GLU A 154 12.19 -10.44 1.10
N GLY A 155 13.06 -10.34 2.10
CA GLY A 155 12.78 -10.39 3.53
C GLY A 155 13.43 -9.23 4.26
#